data_AF-A0A918GQU3-F1
#
_entry.id   AF-A0A918GQU3-F1
#
_cell.length_a   1.000
_cell.length_b   1.000
_cell.length_c   1.000
_cell.angle_alpha   90.00
_cell.angle_beta   90.00
_cell.angle_gamma   90.00
#
_symmetry.space_group_name_H-M   'P 1'
#
loop_
_entity.id
_entity.type
_entity.pdbx_description
1 polymer ?
#
loop_
_entity_poly.entity_id
_entity_poly.type
_entity_poly.pdbx_seq_one_letter_code
_entity_poly.pdbx_strand_id
1 'polypeptide(L)' 'MSEFATVLRDQVDERLKTLVVARRAGLDHEIHLHGARIRDLLDLAARHGVDTGDWVDPAVLDLASPDESIS' A
#
# COMPACT_ATOMS: atom_id res chain seq x y z
N MET A 1 2.58 -20.45 -0.50
CA MET A 1 2.92 -19.15 0.10
C MET A 1 3.32 -19.41 1.55
N SER A 2 4.40 -18.80 2.06
CA SER A 2 4.84 -19.00 3.45
C SER A 2 3.90 -18.31 4.44
N GLU A 3 3.90 -18.73 5.72
CA GLU A 3 3.11 -18.08 6.77
C GLU A 3 3.43 -16.58 6.87
N PHE A 4 4.71 -16.21 6.76
CA PHE A 4 5.14 -14.82 6.65
C PHE A 4 4.45 -14.07 5.50
N ALA A 5 4.47 -14.63 4.29
CA ALA A 5 3.87 -14.00 3.13
C ALA A 5 2.34 -13.89 3.24
N THR A 6 1.67 -14.88 3.86
CA THR A 6 0.23 -14.81 4.14
C THR A 6 -0.09 -13.65 5.10
N VAL A 7 0.61 -13.57 6.23
CA VAL A 7 0.41 -12.49 7.22
C VAL A 7 0.73 -11.12 6.65
N LEU A 8 1.72 -11.03 5.77
CA LEU A 8 2.08 -9.79 5.12
C LEU A 8 1.02 -9.36 4.09
N ARG A 9 0.48 -10.32 3.32
CA ARG A 9 -0.61 -10.07 2.37
C ARG A 9 -1.87 -9.59 3.07
N ASP A 10 -2.25 -10.23 4.18
CA ASP A 10 -3.43 -9.81 4.97
C ASP A 10 -3.29 -8.37 5.47
N GLN A 11 -2.09 -7.98 5.92
CA GLN A 11 -1.80 -6.61 6.33
C GLN A 11 -1.89 -5.61 5.19
N VAL A 12 -1.43 -5.96 3.99
CA VAL A 12 -1.55 -5.14 2.78
C VAL A 12 -3.02 -4.97 2.39
N ASP A 13 -3.79 -6.06 2.36
CA ASP A 13 -5.21 -6.06 2.01
C ASP A 13 -6.05 -5.21 2.98
N GLU A 14 -5.76 -5.28 4.28
CA GLU A 14 -6.40 -4.45 5.29
C GLU A 14 -6.13 -2.95 5.03
N ARG A 15 -4.88 -2.59 4.76
CA ARG A 15 -4.48 -1.20 4.54
C ARG A 15 -5.03 -0.66 3.23
N LEU A 16 -5.14 -1.49 2.19
CA LEU A 16 -5.81 -1.11 0.95
C LEU A 16 -7.29 -0.80 1.16
N LYS A 17 -8.00 -1.60 1.97
CA LYS A 17 -9.40 -1.31 2.32
C LYS A 17 -9.51 0.04 3.03
N THR A 18 -8.66 0.31 4.02
CA THR A 18 -8.67 1.60 4.74
C THR A 18 -8.28 2.77 3.84
N LEU A 19 -7.30 2.60 2.95
CA LEU A 19 -6.93 3.60 1.95
C LEU A 19 -8.11 3.96 1.04
N VAL A 20 -8.85 2.95 0.55
CA VAL A 20 -10.04 3.19 -0.29
C VAL A 20 -11.13 3.94 0.49
N VAL A 21 -11.32 3.63 1.78
CA VAL A 21 -12.26 4.36 2.65
C VAL A 21 -11.80 5.81 2.86
N ALA A 22 -10.53 6.03 3.20
CA ALA A 22 -9.95 7.37 3.36
C ALA A 22 -10.11 8.21 2.09
N ARG A 23 -9.88 7.60 0.92
CA ARG A 23 -10.06 8.25 -0.39
C ARG A 23 -11.51 8.65 -0.64
N ARG A 24 -12.46 7.77 -0.37
CA ARG A 24 -13.90 8.08 -0.51
C ARG A 24 -14.35 9.19 0.44
N ALA A 25 -13.67 9.32 1.59
CA ALA A 25 -13.95 10.34 2.58
C ALA A 25 -13.16 11.65 2.37
N GLY A 26 -12.26 11.72 1.39
CA GLY A 26 -11.40 12.90 1.15
C GLY A 26 -10.41 13.18 2.28
N LEU A 27 -9.96 12.14 2.99
CA LEU A 27 -9.04 12.26 4.12
C LEU A 27 -7.59 12.21 3.64
N ASP A 28 -7.09 13.32 3.08
CA ASP A 28 -5.78 13.39 2.42
C ASP A 28 -4.64 12.87 3.31
N HIS A 29 -4.62 13.21 4.60
CA HIS A 29 -3.60 12.72 5.52
C HIS A 29 -3.60 11.19 5.64
N GLU A 30 -4.78 10.59 5.81
CA GLU A 30 -4.94 9.13 5.94
C GLU A 30 -4.60 8.41 4.63
N ILE A 31 -4.92 9.03 3.48
CA ILE A 31 -4.53 8.51 2.16
C ILE A 31 -3.01 8.38 2.07
N HIS A 32 -2.27 9.43 2.44
CA HIS A 32 -0.81 9.43 2.40
C HIS A 32 -0.22 8.43 3.42
N LEU A 33 -0.76 8.41 4.65
CA LEU A 33 -0.33 7.50 5.71
C LEU A 33 -0.47 6.03 5.28
N HIS A 34 -1.63 5.65 4.78
CA HIS A 34 -1.89 4.27 4.36
C HIS A 34 -1.11 3.90 3.10
N GLY A 35 -0.98 4.81 2.13
CA GLY A 35 -0.14 4.62 0.94
C GLY A 35 1.32 4.36 1.29
N ALA A 36 1.91 5.18 2.17
CA ALA A 36 3.28 4.98 2.65
C ALA A 36 3.44 3.63 3.36
N ARG A 37 2.49 3.29 4.23
CA ARG A 37 2.55 2.02 4.97
C ARG A 37 2.44 0.79 4.07
N ILE A 38 1.66 0.85 2.99
CA ILE A 38 1.58 -0.24 2.01
C ILE A 38 2.93 -0.39 1.30
N ARG A 39 3.55 0.71 0.87
CA ARG A 39 4.89 0.68 0.25
C ARG A 39 5.94 0.05 1.16
N ASP A 40 5.95 0.36 2.45
CA ASP A 40 6.85 -0.26 3.43
C ASP A 40 6.66 -1.78 3.54
N LEU A 41 5.41 -2.26 3.51
CA LEU A 41 5.11 -3.70 3.56
C LEU A 41 5.53 -4.41 2.28
N LEU A 42 5.35 -3.78 1.12
CA LEU A 42 5.80 -4.32 -0.17
C LEU A 42 7.33 -4.39 -0.25
N ASP A 43 8.03 -3.36 0.25
CA ASP A 43 9.49 -3.36 0.35
C ASP A 43 9.99 -4.47 1.29
N LEU A 44 9.32 -4.65 2.44
CA LEU A 44 9.61 -5.77 3.34
C LEU A 44 9.40 -7.12 2.64
N ALA A 45 8.32 -7.28 1.88
CA ALA A 45 8.06 -8.50 1.12
C ALA A 45 9.20 -8.79 0.14
N ALA A 46 9.63 -7.77 -0.62
CA ALA A 46 10.68 -7.88 -1.62
C ALA A 46 12.03 -8.27 -0.99
N ARG A 47 12.40 -7.68 0.17
CA ARG A 47 13.61 -8.06 0.92
C ARG A 47 13.62 -9.53 1.36
N HIS A 48 12.44 -10.11 1.54
CA HIS A 48 12.27 -11.52 1.88
C HIS A 48 12.04 -12.43 0.66
N GLY A 49 12.20 -11.89 -0.57
CA GLY A 49 12.05 -12.65 -1.81
C GLY A 49 10.60 -13.03 -2.13
N VAL A 50 9.62 -12.32 -1.56
CA VAL A 50 8.20 -12.52 -1.86
C VAL A 50 7.82 -11.65 -3.05
N ASP A 51 7.27 -12.28 -4.10
CA ASP A 51 6.70 -11.56 -5.24
C ASP A 51 5.34 -10.94 -4.85
N THR A 52 5.25 -9.62 -5.02
CA THR A 52 4.09 -8.80 -4.67
C THR A 52 3.41 -8.16 -5.88
N GLY A 53 3.82 -8.50 -7.11
CA GLY A 53 3.31 -7.87 -8.33
C GLY A 53 1.78 -7.87 -8.47
N ASP A 54 1.13 -8.92 -7.93
CA ASP A 54 -0.33 -9.08 -7.97
C ASP A 54 -1.04 -8.72 -6.65
N TRP A 55 -0.33 -8.12 -5.68
CA TRP A 55 -0.92 -7.80 -4.37
C TRP A 55 -1.60 -6.44 -4.38
N VAL A 56 -1.11 -5.51 -5.20
CA VAL A 56 -1.59 -4.13 -5.23
C VAL A 56 -1.67 -3.65 -6.67
N ASP A 57 -2.76 -2.98 -7.02
CA ASP A 57 -2.84 -2.22 -8.26
C ASP A 57 -1.94 -0.98 -8.14
N PRO A 58 -0.89 -0.83 -8.96
CA PRO A 58 0.03 0.31 -8.87
C PRO A 58 -0.71 1.66 -9.03
N ALA A 59 -1.82 1.71 -9.77
CA ALA A 59 -2.62 2.93 -9.91
C ALA A 59 -3.25 3.39 -8.58
N VAL A 60 -3.49 2.47 -7.63
CA VAL A 60 -4.02 2.81 -6.30
C VAL A 60 -2.94 3.46 -5.44
N LEU A 61 -1.67 3.06 -5.61
CA LEU A 61 -0.55 3.62 -4.86
C LEU A 61 -0.08 4.97 -5.41
N ASP A 62 -0.11 5.15 -6.72
CA ASP A 62 0.32 6.38 -7.38
C ASP A 62 -0.52 7.59 -6.93
N LEU A 63 -1.81 7.37 -6.70
CA LEU A 63 -2.75 8.38 -6.17
C LEU A 63 -2.52 8.73 -4.68
N ALA A 64 -1.73 7.92 -3.96
CA ALA A 64 -1.37 8.13 -2.56
C ALA A 64 0.08 8.61 -2.40
N SER A 65 0.79 8.80 -3.50
CA SER A 65 2.05 9.53 -3.52
C SER A 65 1.75 11.02 -3.38
N PRO A 66 2.55 11.77 -2.61
CA PRO A 66 2.49 13.22 -2.72
C PRO A 66 2.81 13.57 -4.17
N ASP A 67 1.98 14.42 -4.77
CA ASP A 67 2.28 15.04 -6.04
C ASP A 67 3.56 15.87 -5.85
N GLU A 68 4.73 15.29 -6.12
CA GLU A 68 5.99 16.03 -6.30
C GLU A 68 5.99 16.77 -7.66
N SER A 69 4.83 17.32 -8.07
CA SER A 69 4.75 18.27 -9.18
C SER A 69 4.77 19.70 -8.65
N ILE A 70 5.87 20.09 -8.00
CA ILE A 70 6.23 21.52 -7.90
C ILE A 70 7.71 21.68 -8.26
N SER A 71 7.91 22.02 -9.54
CA SER A 71 9.00 22.78 -10.19
C SER A 71 10.39 22.80 -9.53
#